data_AF-A0A1E5GAS3-F1
#
_entry.id   AF-A0A1E5GAS3-F1
#
_cell.length_a   1.000
_cell.length_b   1.000
_cell.length_c   1.000
_cell.angle_alpha   90.00
_cell.angle_beta   90.00
_cell.angle_gamma   90.00
#
_symmetry.space_group_name_H-M   'P 1'
#
loop_
_entity.id
_entity.type
_entity.pdbx_description
1 polymer ?
#
loop_
_entity_poly.entity_id
_entity_poly.type
_entity_poly.pdbx_seq_one_letter_code
_entity_poly.pdbx_strand_id
1 'polypeptide(L)'
;MNIEGEYVVFSGELLCMSRKQAKALIYSLGGYNQQTVNKKTTLLVTGLFKTHFFSKEIQYKEKRKAESLAKDGYPIQIIDEKKFLIIANKELVTCIRHTYQKDLLENLKM
;
A
#
# COMPACT_ATOMS: atom_id res chain seq x y z
N MET A 1 5.54 3.07 9.89
CA MET A 1 4.44 3.27 8.93
C MET A 1 3.39 2.21 9.19
N ASN A 2 2.12 2.60 9.15
CA ASN A 2 0.93 1.73 9.21
C ASN A 2 0.15 1.92 7.89
N ILE A 3 -0.55 0.93 7.35
CA ILE A 3 -1.41 1.08 6.14
C ILE A 3 -2.78 1.65 6.50
N GLU A 4 -3.22 1.47 7.75
CA GLU A 4 -4.49 2.01 8.22
C GLU A 4 -4.58 3.53 8.01
N GLY A 5 -5.64 3.98 7.36
CA GLY A 5 -5.85 5.40 7.06
C GLY A 5 -5.04 5.96 5.88
N GLU A 6 -4.10 5.19 5.33
CA GLU A 6 -3.25 5.64 4.22
C GLU A 6 -3.99 5.64 2.88
N TYR A 7 -3.66 6.59 2.02
CA TYR A 7 -4.16 6.70 0.64
C TYR A 7 -3.10 6.18 -0.33
N VAL A 8 -3.34 4.98 -0.85
CA VAL A 8 -2.35 4.17 -1.57
C VAL A 8 -2.62 4.14 -3.06
N VAL A 9 -1.62 4.52 -3.85
CA VAL A 9 -1.57 4.36 -5.31
C VAL A 9 -0.58 3.26 -5.66
N PHE A 10 -0.95 2.37 -6.58
CA PHE A 10 -0.04 1.36 -7.13
C PHE A 10 0.32 1.71 -8.57
N SER A 11 1.62 1.74 -8.88
CA SER A 11 2.12 2.05 -10.21
C SER A 11 3.01 0.92 -10.76
N GLY A 12 2.79 0.52 -12.02
CA GLY A 12 3.44 -0.64 -12.63
C GLY A 12 2.85 -2.00 -12.25
N GLU A 13 3.46 -3.09 -12.71
CA GLU A 13 3.01 -4.47 -12.45
C GLU A 13 3.59 -4.97 -11.12
N LEU A 14 2.75 -5.54 -10.27
CA LEU A 14 3.19 -6.19 -9.03
C LEU A 14 3.49 -7.65 -9.36
N LEU A 15 4.65 -8.14 -8.94
CA LEU A 15 5.08 -9.51 -9.19
C LEU A 15 4.31 -10.54 -8.38
N CYS A 16 4.00 -10.22 -7.12
CA CYS A 16 3.47 -11.19 -6.17
C CYS A 16 1.95 -11.25 -6.18
N MET A 17 1.28 -10.25 -6.76
CA MET A 17 -0.18 -10.17 -6.73
C MET A 17 -0.74 -9.32 -7.87
N SER A 18 -1.96 -9.65 -8.30
CA SER A 18 -2.73 -8.79 -9.18
C SER A 18 -3.08 -7.46 -8.51
N ARG A 19 -3.37 -6.43 -9.30
CA ARG A 19 -3.87 -5.15 -8.77
C ARG A 19 -5.13 -5.34 -7.92
N LYS A 20 -6.02 -6.26 -8.30
CA LYS A 20 -7.24 -6.57 -7.54
C LYS A 20 -6.91 -7.11 -6.15
N GLN A 21 -5.97 -8.05 -6.05
CA GLN A 21 -5.50 -8.58 -4.76
C GLN A 21 -4.82 -7.51 -3.91
N ALA A 22 -3.98 -6.65 -4.51
CA ALA A 22 -3.34 -5.55 -3.81
C ALA A 22 -4.36 -4.57 -3.20
N LYS A 23 -5.42 -4.25 -3.94
CA LYS A 23 -6.55 -3.44 -3.45
C LYS A 23 -7.25 -4.12 -2.27
N ALA A 24 -7.58 -5.41 -2.41
CA ALA A 24 -8.23 -6.15 -1.34
C ALA A 24 -7.39 -6.15 -0.06
N LEU A 25 -6.07 -6.38 -0.17
CA LEU A 25 -5.15 -6.37 0.96
C LEU A 25 -5.15 -5.03 1.70
N ILE A 26 -5.04 -3.90 0.99
CA ILE A 26 -5.05 -2.59 1.66
C ILE A 26 -6.40 -2.28 2.30
N TYR A 27 -7.52 -2.68 1.69
CA TYR A 27 -8.84 -2.53 2.30
C TYR A 27 -8.96 -3.35 3.59
N SER A 28 -8.47 -4.59 3.59
CA SER A 28 -8.44 -5.45 4.79
C SER A 28 -7.55 -4.88 5.91
N LEU A 29 -6.58 -4.04 5.57
CA LEU A 29 -5.70 -3.35 6.52
C LEU A 29 -6.18 -1.91 6.85
N GLY A 30 -7.38 -1.52 6.44
CA GLY A 30 -7.95 -0.20 6.75
C GLY A 30 -7.42 0.97 5.92
N GLY A 31 -6.70 0.69 4.84
CA GLY A 31 -6.23 1.70 3.88
C GLY A 31 -7.19 1.96 2.72
N TYR A 32 -6.90 3.00 1.93
CA TYR A 32 -7.72 3.44 0.81
C TYR A 32 -6.98 3.35 -0.51
N ASN A 33 -7.55 2.66 -1.51
CA ASN A 33 -6.97 2.65 -2.86
C ASN A 33 -7.30 3.93 -3.63
N GLN A 34 -6.33 4.43 -4.40
CA GLN A 34 -6.51 5.47 -5.40
C GLN A 34 -5.98 5.02 -6.77
N GLN A 35 -6.52 5.61 -7.84
CA GLN A 35 -6.09 5.32 -9.21
C GLN A 35 -4.87 6.16 -9.64
N THR A 36 -4.78 7.39 -9.14
CA THR A 36 -3.75 8.36 -9.53
C THR A 36 -3.25 9.12 -8.31
N VAL A 37 -1.97 9.47 -8.29
CA VAL A 37 -1.34 10.30 -7.26
C VAL A 37 -1.99 11.68 -7.23
N ASN A 38 -2.33 12.16 -6.04
CA ASN A 38 -2.84 13.50 -5.78
C ASN A 38 -2.38 13.99 -4.40
N LYS A 39 -2.78 15.20 -3.99
CA LYS A 39 -2.37 15.82 -2.72
C LYS A 39 -2.78 15.04 -1.46
N LYS A 40 -3.81 14.17 -1.58
CA LYS A 40 -4.28 13.30 -0.50
C LYS A 40 -3.49 11.98 -0.45
N THR A 41 -2.78 11.63 -1.51
CA THR A 41 -2.00 10.39 -1.58
C THR A 41 -0.86 10.46 -0.57
N THR A 42 -0.79 9.45 0.29
CA THR A 42 0.24 9.33 1.32
C THR A 42 1.24 8.22 1.01
N LEU A 43 0.86 7.27 0.14
CA LEU A 43 1.73 6.17 -0.26
C LEU A 43 1.64 5.87 -1.77
N LEU A 44 2.78 5.85 -2.44
CA LEU A 44 2.96 5.30 -3.77
C LEU A 44 3.76 4.00 -3.70
N VAL A 45 3.17 2.90 -4.15
CA VAL A 45 3.83 1.59 -4.28
C VAL A 45 4.23 1.36 -5.74
N THR A 46 5.51 1.22 -6.00
CA THR A 46 6.06 0.97 -7.34
C THR A 46 6.35 -0.51 -7.55
N GLY A 47 5.73 -1.10 -8.58
CA GLY A 47 6.03 -2.44 -9.09
C GLY A 47 7.08 -2.45 -10.22
N LEU A 48 7.33 -3.64 -10.77
CA LEU A 48 8.27 -3.88 -11.87
C LEU A 48 7.59 -3.77 -13.25
N PHE A 49 8.41 -3.87 -14.31
CA PHE A 49 7.95 -3.90 -15.69
C PHE A 49 8.56 -5.07 -16.46
N LYS A 50 7.71 -5.84 -17.11
CA LYS A 50 8.10 -6.63 -18.28
C LYS A 50 7.99 -5.72 -19.49
N THR A 51 9.13 -5.25 -20.00
CA THR A 51 9.39 -4.68 -21.34
C THR A 51 8.19 -4.38 -22.26
N HIS A 52 7.25 -3.54 -21.83
CA HIS A 52 6.24 -2.92 -22.69
C HIS A 52 6.43 -1.42 -22.58
N PHE A 53 6.73 -0.77 -23.71
CA PHE A 53 7.06 0.66 -23.76
C PHE A 53 5.98 1.54 -23.10
N PHE A 54 4.70 1.17 -23.21
CA PHE A 54 3.58 1.93 -22.64
C PHE A 54 3.53 1.96 -21.11
N SER A 55 4.02 0.92 -20.41
CA SER A 55 3.95 0.88 -18.94
C SER A 55 4.97 1.78 -18.26
N LYS A 56 6.07 2.13 -18.97
CA LYS A 56 7.11 3.00 -18.45
C LYS A 56 6.64 4.44 -18.28
N GLU A 57 5.97 5.01 -19.28
CA GLU A 57 5.53 6.43 -19.25
C GLU A 57 4.57 6.73 -18.09
N ILE A 58 3.59 5.86 -17.85
CA ILE A 58 2.62 6.02 -16.77
C ILE A 58 3.30 6.00 -15.40
N GLN A 59 4.28 5.12 -15.18
CA GLN A 59 5.01 5.12 -13.91
C GLN A 59 5.91 6.34 -13.76
N TYR A 60 6.64 6.74 -14.81
CA TYR A 60 7.42 7.96 -14.73
C TYR A 60 6.52 9.17 -14.41
N LYS A 61 5.29 9.19 -14.92
CA LYS A 61 4.31 10.24 -14.58
C LYS A 61 3.87 10.18 -13.12
N GLU A 62 3.42 9.03 -12.62
CA GLU A 62 2.95 8.89 -11.24
C GLU A 62 4.09 9.06 -10.22
N LYS A 63 5.27 8.51 -10.51
CA LYS A 63 6.47 8.65 -9.69
C LYS A 63 6.96 10.09 -9.67
N ARG A 64 7.10 10.77 -10.82
CA ARG A 64 7.49 12.19 -10.85
C ARG A 64 6.47 13.07 -10.13
N LYS A 65 5.18 12.76 -10.27
CA LYS A 65 4.12 13.49 -9.56
C LYS A 65 4.24 13.31 -8.05
N ALA A 66 4.49 12.08 -7.59
CA ALA A 66 4.72 11.81 -6.17
C ALA A 66 6.00 12.49 -5.66
N GLU A 67 7.09 12.45 -6.42
CA GLU A 67 8.35 13.14 -6.08
C GLU A 67 8.16 14.66 -6.00
N SER A 68 7.39 15.25 -6.92
CA SER A 68 7.06 16.68 -6.88
C SER A 68 6.26 17.03 -5.63
N LEU A 69 5.20 16.27 -5.33
CA LEU A 69 4.38 16.51 -4.14
C LEU A 69 5.18 16.31 -2.84
N ALA A 70 6.09 15.33 -2.79
CA ALA A 70 6.99 15.17 -1.65
C ALA A 70 7.89 16.40 -1.45
N LYS A 71 8.43 16.96 -2.54
CA LYS A 71 9.22 18.21 -2.50
C LYS A 71 8.39 19.41 -2.06
N ASP A 72 7.12 19.45 -2.44
CA ASP A 72 6.16 20.49 -2.03
C ASP A 72 5.69 20.32 -0.56
N GLY A 73 6.23 19.33 0.17
CA GLY A 73 5.96 19.11 1.59
C GLY A 73 4.74 18.25 1.90
N TYR A 74 4.09 17.65 0.88
CA TYR A 74 3.02 16.68 1.13
C TYR A 74 3.61 15.37 1.69
N PRO A 75 2.91 14.69 2.61
CA PRO A 75 3.43 13.52 3.31
C PRO A 75 3.33 12.23 2.45
N ILE A 76 3.84 12.28 1.22
CA ILE A 76 3.83 11.15 0.31
C ILE A 76 5.13 10.35 0.39
N GLN A 77 5.00 9.06 0.66
CA GLN A 77 6.12 8.12 0.65
C GLN A 77 6.09 7.27 -0.61
N ILE A 78 7.27 7.00 -1.18
CA ILE A 78 7.42 6.14 -2.35
C ILE A 78 8.18 4.89 -1.91
N ILE A 79 7.57 3.71 -2.07
CA ILE A 79 8.16 2.42 -1.71
C ILE A 79 8.00 1.41 -2.86
N ASP A 80 8.83 0.37 -2.87
CA ASP A 80 8.67 -0.76 -3.79
C ASP A 80 7.67 -1.81 -3.25
N GLU A 81 7.30 -2.74 -4.11
CA GLU A 81 6.43 -3.87 -3.76
C GLU A 81 6.97 -4.68 -2.58
N LYS A 82 8.29 -4.94 -2.54
CA LYS A 82 8.91 -5.74 -1.48
C LYS A 82 8.68 -5.10 -0.11
N LYS A 83 8.93 -3.80 0.00
CA LYS A 83 8.73 -3.06 1.25
C LYS A 83 7.26 -2.98 1.62
N PHE A 84 6.37 -2.81 0.65
CA PHE A 84 4.92 -2.86 0.86
C PHE A 84 4.50 -4.20 1.48
N LEU A 85 4.96 -5.33 0.91
CA LEU A 85 4.65 -6.68 1.41
C LEU A 85 5.14 -6.91 2.84
N ILE A 86 6.34 -6.42 3.18
CA ILE A 86 6.89 -6.54 4.54
C ILE A 86 6.00 -5.80 5.55
N ILE A 87 5.58 -4.57 5.21
CA ILE A 87 4.69 -3.76 6.07
C ILE A 87 3.33 -4.45 6.21
N ALA A 88 2.70 -4.82 5.09
CA ALA A 88 1.39 -5.47 5.09
C ALA A 88 1.39 -6.80 5.87
N ASN A 89 2.43 -7.62 5.72
CA ASN A 89 2.55 -8.86 6.48
C ASN A 89 2.71 -8.61 7.98
N LYS A 90 3.52 -7.63 8.37
CA LYS A 90 3.68 -7.25 9.78
C LYS A 90 2.35 -6.82 10.40
N GLU A 91 1.58 -6.00 9.68
CA GLU A 91 0.27 -5.52 10.14
C GLU A 91 -0.76 -6.64 10.22
N LEU A 92 -0.82 -7.50 9.21
CA LEU A 92 -1.70 -8.67 9.22
C LEU A 92 -1.43 -9.57 10.43
N VAL A 93 -0.16 -9.89 10.69
CA VAL A 93 0.24 -10.71 11.86
C VAL A 93 -0.13 -10.02 13.17
N THR A 94 0.00 -8.70 13.23
CA THR A 94 -0.38 -7.91 14.42
C THR A 94 -1.88 -7.98 14.64
N CYS A 95 -2.68 -7.76 13.60
CA CYS A 95 -4.14 -7.84 13.63
C CYS A 95 -4.60 -9.22 14.12
N ILE A 96 -4.08 -10.29 13.51
CA ILE A 96 -4.39 -11.67 13.88
C ILE A 96 -4.12 -11.93 15.37
N ARG A 97 -2.93 -11.56 15.86
CA ARG A 97 -2.56 -11.77 17.27
C ARG A 97 -3.51 -11.04 18.22
N HIS A 98 -3.86 -9.80 17.90
CA HIS A 98 -4.81 -9.03 18.71
C HIS A 98 -6.20 -9.65 18.73
N THR A 99 -6.72 -10.12 17.58
CA THR A 99 -8.03 -10.78 17.50
C THR A 99 -8.07 -12.03 18.38
N TYR A 100 -7.13 -12.96 18.20
CA TYR A 100 -7.13 -14.21 18.98
C TYR A 100 -6.83 -14.00 20.47
N GLN A 101 -6.01 -13.01 20.83
CA GLN A 101 -5.79 -12.67 22.23
C GLN A 101 -7.04 -12.07 22.88
N LYS A 102 -7.79 -11.25 22.15
CA LYS A 102 -9.06 -10.67 22.60
C LYS A 102 -10.12 -11.76 22.78
N ASP A 103 -10.26 -12.64 21.79
CA ASP A 103 -11.20 -13.78 21.84
C ASP A 103 -10.90 -14.69 23.03
N LEU A 104 -9.62 -14.97 23.30
CA LEU A 104 -9.21 -15.77 24.46
C LEU A 104 -9.57 -15.08 25.79
N LEU A 105 -9.36 -13.77 25.91
CA LEU A 105 -9.69 -13.00 27.12
C LEU A 105 -11.19 -12.85 27.34
N GLU A 106 -12.00 -12.77 26.28
CA GLU A 106 -13.46 -12.75 26.39
C GLU A 106 -14.00 -14.12 26.83
N ASN A 107 -13.45 -15.21 26.30
CA ASN A 107 -13.83 -16.57 26.69
C ASN A 107 -13.42 -16.95 28.12
N LEU A 108 -12.38 -16.33 28.69
CA LEU A 108 -11.93 -16.55 30.07
C LEU A 108 -12.68 -15.69 31.11
N LYS A 109 -13.47 -14.70 30.67
CA LYS A 109 -14.27 -13.82 31.54
C LYS A 109 -15.72 -14.29 31.69
N MET A 110 -16.10 -15.37 31.00
CA MET A 110 -17.35 -16.12 31.20
C MET A 110 -17.15 -17.24 32.19
#